data_AF-A0A293LU56-F1
#
_entry.id   AF-A0A293LU56-F1
#
_cell.length_a   1.000
_cell.length_b   1.000
_cell.length_c   1.000
_cell.angle_alpha   90.00
_cell.angle_beta   90.00
_cell.angle_gamma   90.00
#
_symmetry.space_group_name_H-M   'P 1'
#
loop_
_entity.id
_entity.type
_entity.pdbx_description
1 polymer ?
#
loop_
_entity_poly.entity_id
_entity_poly.type
_entity_poly.pdbx_seq_one_letter_code
_entity_poly.pdbx_strand_id
1 'polypeptide(L)'
;MLYELDALLPFVIRLQSYIRGYIARRELSSMIEHYKYNELMAKAVQNRIRRTRALRDYTSLINMTPSLPAVQEFLRMLDVTEWDLSEQLKLQRLEETVVSTIRRNQALQRDVDQIDLKIGLLIRNCLSLEEVTNSSRRHAKREALRFSREDWLGSGNKGLTALSRRSHDRLVAYQHLFYQLQVEPWYLVRLIFAVPLGISNKFVESVIYSLYNYGLTPREECLLLRLFSAALQEEVNSKISRPADIITGHPMAVTMAVGFCRTKRGQSELEELLGPLVLSVMNDPELNIDLRPDDIYKVWVNHLETSMGRPCGMSYDVTPDEALQHLEVCRRLDLSVRQLGKKARQFVVAITKGKDKILYGIRYITKVLKQALEKRFPETHPSEILKVVGNMLYYRYINPGIIAPDSFGVVEFDPRVPVSVTLWRNLGTIANLLQFAATPFGKKFPYLARLTALAKSFSRAISKVLGSVHGTQAGRCIRTRHLFRSHAADPADGNFDRSGTARHSSAHDGV
;
A
#
# COMPACT_ATOMS: atom_id res chain seq x y z
N MET A 1 -51.69 -30.13 60.24
CA MET A 1 -51.44 -30.79 58.94
C MET A 1 -50.37 -30.07 58.10
N LEU A 2 -50.58 -28.87 57.53
CA LEU A 2 -49.51 -28.18 56.75
C LEU A 2 -48.33 -27.67 57.61
N TYR A 3 -48.59 -27.11 58.80
CA TYR A 3 -47.55 -26.63 59.73
C TYR A 3 -46.68 -27.75 60.33
N GLU A 4 -47.22 -28.95 60.50
CA GLU A 4 -46.46 -30.10 61.03
C GLU A 4 -45.53 -30.70 59.98
N LEU A 5 -45.87 -30.57 58.68
CA LEU A 5 -44.97 -30.96 57.59
C LEU A 5 -43.78 -30.00 57.44
N ASP A 6 -44.00 -28.69 57.58
CA ASP A 6 -42.93 -27.69 57.51
C ASP A 6 -41.91 -27.83 58.66
N ALA A 7 -42.36 -28.27 59.85
CA ALA A 7 -41.47 -28.54 60.98
C ALA A 7 -40.53 -29.75 60.74
N LEU A 8 -40.92 -30.71 59.89
CA LEU A 8 -40.12 -31.90 59.56
C LEU A 8 -39.20 -31.69 58.34
N LEU A 9 -39.41 -30.64 57.56
CA LEU A 9 -38.62 -30.33 56.36
C LEU A 9 -37.10 -30.20 56.64
N PRO A 10 -36.63 -29.50 57.70
CA PRO A 10 -35.19 -29.39 57.99
C PRO A 10 -34.53 -30.72 58.38
N PHE A 11 -35.31 -31.67 58.91
CA PHE A 11 -34.84 -33.01 59.24
C PHE A 11 -34.70 -33.86 57.98
N VAL A 12 -35.70 -33.83 57.09
CA VAL A 12 -35.65 -34.52 55.79
C VAL A 12 -34.52 -33.99 54.91
N ILE A 13 -34.33 -32.67 54.85
CA ILE A 13 -33.21 -32.06 54.11
C ILE A 13 -31.86 -32.54 54.66
N ARG A 14 -31.70 -32.59 55.99
CA ARG A 14 -30.48 -33.12 56.62
C ARG A 14 -30.27 -34.59 56.26
N LEU A 15 -31.29 -35.43 56.40
CA LEU A 15 -31.22 -36.85 56.05
C LEU A 15 -30.87 -37.06 54.56
N GLN A 16 -31.50 -36.32 53.65
CA GLN A 16 -31.20 -36.34 52.22
C GLN A 16 -29.75 -35.90 51.95
N SER A 17 -29.24 -34.89 52.65
CA SER A 17 -27.85 -34.45 52.51
C SER A 17 -26.86 -35.52 52.95
N TYR A 18 -27.15 -36.26 54.03
CA TYR A 18 -26.33 -37.40 54.48
C TYR A 18 -26.34 -38.55 53.47
N ILE A 19 -27.52 -38.89 52.93
CA ILE A 19 -27.67 -39.95 51.92
C ILE A 19 -26.92 -39.57 50.64
N ARG A 20 -27.11 -38.34 50.12
CA ARG A 20 -26.38 -37.83 48.96
C ARG A 20 -24.86 -37.82 49.20
N GLY A 21 -24.42 -37.39 50.38
CA GLY A 21 -23.02 -37.41 50.77
C GLY A 21 -22.44 -38.83 50.87
N TYR A 22 -23.22 -39.81 51.31
CA TYR A 22 -22.80 -41.21 51.34
C TYR A 22 -22.67 -41.79 49.94
N ILE A 23 -23.65 -41.57 49.06
CA ILE A 23 -23.60 -42.02 47.66
C ILE A 23 -22.38 -41.42 46.95
N ALA A 24 -22.18 -40.10 47.06
CA ALA A 24 -21.03 -39.43 46.45
C ALA A 24 -19.67 -39.96 46.97
N ARG A 25 -19.55 -40.23 48.27
CA ARG A 25 -18.33 -40.83 48.84
C ARG A 25 -18.11 -42.25 48.36
N ARG A 26 -19.16 -43.06 48.22
CA ARG A 26 -19.07 -44.42 47.70
C ARG A 26 -18.63 -44.45 46.24
N GLU A 27 -19.20 -43.59 45.40
CA GLU A 27 -18.80 -43.41 44.00
C GLU A 27 -17.34 -42.93 43.90
N LEU A 28 -16.94 -41.96 44.72
CA LEU A 28 -15.56 -41.47 44.77
C LEU A 28 -14.58 -42.58 45.17
N SER A 29 -14.89 -43.36 46.21
CA SER A 29 -14.05 -44.49 46.62
C SER A 29 -13.92 -45.53 45.52
N SER A 30 -15.01 -45.89 44.84
CA SER A 30 -14.97 -46.82 43.71
C SER A 30 -14.12 -46.29 42.54
N MET A 31 -14.22 -45.00 42.24
CA MET A 31 -13.41 -44.34 41.22
C MET A 31 -11.92 -44.33 41.59
N ILE A 32 -11.59 -44.05 42.86
CA ILE A 32 -10.21 -44.07 43.36
C ILE A 32 -9.63 -45.49 43.29
N GLU A 33 -10.39 -46.51 43.68
CA GLU A 33 -9.97 -47.91 43.58
C GLU A 33 -9.74 -48.32 42.13
N HIS A 34 -10.62 -47.93 41.20
CA HIS A 34 -10.44 -48.14 39.77
C HIS A 34 -9.16 -47.49 39.23
N TYR A 35 -8.82 -46.26 39.66
CA TYR A 35 -7.58 -45.61 39.24
C TYR A 35 -6.33 -46.24 39.85
N LYS A 36 -6.39 -46.67 41.12
CA LYS A 36 -5.29 -47.40 41.78
C LYS A 36 -5.01 -48.73 41.10
N TYR A 37 -6.06 -49.49 40.76
CA TYR A 37 -5.91 -50.76 40.06
C TYR A 37 -5.26 -50.57 38.68
N ASN A 38 -5.64 -49.51 37.97
CA ASN A 38 -5.13 -49.22 36.62
C ASN A 38 -3.85 -48.38 36.61
N GLU A 39 -3.25 -48.07 37.76
CA GLU A 39 -2.08 -47.18 37.85
C GLU A 39 -0.88 -47.71 37.07
N LEU A 40 -0.61 -49.02 37.16
CA LEU A 40 0.50 -49.65 36.45
C LEU A 40 0.31 -49.59 34.93
N MET A 41 -0.92 -49.81 34.45
CA MET A 41 -1.25 -49.70 33.02
C MET A 41 -1.14 -48.25 32.54
N ALA A 42 -1.62 -47.29 33.31
CA ALA A 42 -1.48 -45.87 33.01
C ALA A 42 -0.01 -45.45 32.91
N LYS A 43 0.84 -45.88 33.87
CA LYS A 43 2.29 -45.64 33.84
C LYS A 43 2.94 -46.30 32.61
N ALA A 44 2.57 -47.53 32.27
CA ALA A 44 3.09 -48.22 31.09
C ALA A 44 2.74 -47.47 29.78
N VAL A 45 1.49 -47.03 29.63
CA VAL A 45 1.04 -46.24 28.48
C VAL A 45 1.73 -44.88 28.44
N GLN A 46 1.83 -44.17 29.57
CA GLN A 46 2.53 -42.90 29.66
C GLN A 46 4.01 -43.02 29.29
N ASN A 47 4.70 -44.06 29.79
CA ASN A 47 6.10 -44.31 29.47
C ASN A 47 6.29 -44.64 27.99
N ARG A 48 5.38 -45.41 27.39
CA ARG A 48 5.40 -45.69 25.96
C ARG A 48 5.23 -44.41 25.14
N ILE A 49 4.27 -43.56 25.49
CA ILE A 49 4.04 -42.27 24.81
C ILE A 49 5.25 -41.34 24.98
N ARG A 50 5.81 -41.22 26.19
CA ARG A 50 7.01 -40.43 26.46
C ARG A 50 8.20 -40.92 25.63
N ARG A 51 8.41 -42.23 25.56
CA ARG A 51 9.46 -42.85 24.73
C ARG A 51 9.26 -42.56 23.24
N THR A 52 8.04 -42.71 22.72
CA THR A 52 7.75 -42.45 21.30
C THR A 52 7.95 -40.97 20.94
N ARG A 53 7.58 -40.03 21.83
CA ARG A 53 7.85 -38.61 21.64
C ARG A 53 9.36 -38.32 21.60
N ALA A 54 10.09 -38.77 22.62
CA ALA A 54 11.55 -38.59 22.68
C ALA A 54 12.26 -39.19 21.45
N LEU A 55 11.83 -40.36 20.97
CA LEU A 55 12.38 -40.95 19.73
C LEU A 55 12.06 -40.12 18.49
N ARG A 56 10.85 -39.56 18.38
CA ARG A 56 10.47 -38.69 17.27
C ARG A 56 11.29 -37.40 17.27
N ASP A 57 11.50 -36.81 18.44
CA ASP A 57 12.28 -35.57 18.60
C ASP A 57 13.76 -35.82 18.29
N TYR A 58 14.33 -36.93 18.78
CA TYR A 58 15.68 -37.39 18.42
C TYR A 58 15.84 -37.67 16.91
N THR A 59 14.87 -38.35 16.30
CA THR A 59 14.88 -38.61 14.85
C THR A 59 14.80 -37.31 14.05
N SER A 60 14.03 -36.32 14.53
CA SER A 60 13.93 -34.99 13.92
C SER A 60 15.24 -34.20 14.01
N LEU A 61 16.00 -34.38 15.10
CA LEU A 61 17.33 -33.79 15.30
C LEU A 61 18.38 -34.39 14.34
N ILE A 62 18.39 -35.72 14.17
CA ILE A 62 19.33 -36.39 13.25
C ILE A 62 19.05 -36.03 11.78
N ASN A 63 17.78 -35.89 11.41
CA ASN A 63 17.38 -35.64 10.02
C ASN A 63 17.44 -34.16 9.61
N MET A 64 18.21 -33.32 10.32
CA MET A 64 18.53 -31.92 9.98
C MET A 64 17.33 -30.96 9.80
N THR A 65 16.17 -31.31 10.35
CA THR A 65 15.00 -30.43 10.43
C THR A 65 14.46 -30.34 11.86
N PRO A 66 15.29 -29.95 12.84
CA PRO A 66 14.85 -29.88 14.22
C PRO A 66 13.88 -28.71 14.42
N SER A 67 12.79 -28.96 15.11
CA SER A 67 11.92 -27.89 15.62
C SER A 67 12.57 -27.22 16.84
N LEU A 68 12.39 -25.92 17.03
CA LEU A 68 12.98 -25.16 18.15
C LEU A 68 12.69 -25.79 19.54
N PRO A 69 11.48 -26.32 19.83
CA PRO A 69 11.19 -26.99 21.10
C PRO A 69 11.99 -28.29 21.28
N ALA A 70 12.20 -29.05 20.20
CA ALA A 70 13.03 -30.25 20.24
C ALA A 70 14.50 -29.90 20.49
N VAL A 71 15.02 -28.81 19.92
CA VAL A 71 16.39 -28.35 20.25
C VAL A 71 16.49 -27.92 21.71
N GLN A 72 15.46 -27.27 22.28
CA GLN A 72 15.44 -26.83 23.68
C GLN A 72 15.47 -27.98 24.69
N GLU A 73 14.81 -29.12 24.42
CA GLU A 73 14.88 -30.28 25.31
C GLU A 73 16.28 -30.92 25.34
N PHE A 74 16.97 -30.94 24.20
CA PHE A 74 18.30 -31.56 24.07
C PHE A 74 19.46 -30.58 24.29
N LEU A 75 19.18 -29.27 24.39
CA LEU A 75 20.15 -28.19 24.58
C LEU A 75 21.04 -28.39 25.81
N ARG A 76 20.48 -28.94 26.89
CA ARG A 76 21.21 -29.21 28.14
C ARG A 76 22.21 -30.37 28.02
N MET A 77 22.09 -31.19 26.98
CA MET A 77 22.97 -32.33 26.72
C MET A 77 24.08 -32.01 25.71
N LEU A 78 24.06 -30.81 25.12
CA LEU A 78 25.10 -30.35 24.20
C LEU A 78 26.17 -29.60 25.00
N ASP A 79 27.43 -29.99 24.80
CA ASP A 79 28.57 -29.24 25.32
C ASP A 79 28.72 -27.92 24.55
N VAL A 80 29.07 -26.85 25.26
CA VAL A 80 29.32 -25.54 24.65
C VAL A 80 30.55 -25.64 23.76
N THR A 81 30.37 -25.44 22.46
CA THR A 81 31.49 -25.49 21.51
C THR A 81 32.24 -24.16 21.45
N GLU A 82 33.51 -24.17 21.04
CA GLU A 82 34.27 -22.93 20.75
C GLU A 82 33.56 -22.05 19.70
N TRP A 83 32.80 -22.67 18.79
CA TRP A 83 31.99 -21.95 17.81
C TRP A 83 30.87 -21.15 18.48
N ASP A 84 30.16 -21.73 19.44
CA ASP A 84 29.10 -21.04 20.20
C ASP A 84 29.67 -19.86 21.00
N LEU A 85 30.83 -20.06 21.64
CA LEU A 85 31.58 -18.99 22.30
C LEU A 85 31.96 -17.88 21.32
N SER A 86 32.41 -18.22 20.12
CA SER A 86 32.79 -17.24 19.10
C SER A 86 31.58 -16.42 18.60
N GLU A 87 30.41 -17.05 18.43
CA GLU A 87 29.17 -16.37 18.06
C GLU A 87 28.67 -15.49 19.21
N GLN A 88 28.74 -15.96 20.44
CA GLN A 88 28.37 -15.17 21.62
C GLN A 88 29.26 -13.94 21.78
N LEU A 89 30.56 -14.05 21.53
CA LEU A 89 31.48 -12.91 21.50
C LEU A 89 31.16 -11.95 20.36
N LYS A 90 30.78 -12.44 19.17
CA LYS A 90 30.32 -11.58 18.07
C LYS A 90 29.03 -10.84 18.45
N LEU A 91 28.08 -11.52 19.10
CA LEU A 91 26.85 -10.91 19.59
C LEU A 91 27.13 -9.82 20.63
N GLN A 92 28.02 -10.08 21.60
CA GLN A 92 28.42 -9.07 22.59
C GLN A 92 29.09 -7.87 21.93
N ARG A 93 30.04 -8.06 21.01
CA ARG A 93 30.66 -6.95 20.27
C ARG A 93 29.62 -6.16 19.47
N LEU A 94 28.63 -6.84 18.90
CA LEU A 94 27.55 -6.18 18.18
C LEU A 94 26.66 -5.37 19.14
N GLU A 95 26.34 -5.91 20.31
CA GLU A 95 25.59 -5.22 21.35
C GLU A 95 26.33 -3.98 21.86
N GLU A 96 27.63 -4.10 22.16
CA GLU A 96 28.48 -2.96 22.52
C GLU A 96 28.51 -1.89 21.43
N THR A 97 28.61 -2.31 20.17
CA THR A 97 28.58 -1.40 19.02
C THR A 97 27.23 -0.68 18.95
N VAL A 98 26.12 -1.41 19.13
CA VAL A 98 24.76 -0.85 19.13
C VAL A 98 24.60 0.17 20.26
N VAL A 99 24.95 -0.19 21.50
CA VAL A 99 24.85 0.71 22.66
C VAL A 99 25.73 1.95 22.46
N SER A 100 26.94 1.79 21.95
CA SER A 100 27.83 2.91 21.61
C SER A 100 27.21 3.83 20.56
N THR A 101 26.65 3.28 19.49
CA THR A 101 25.96 4.07 18.45
C THR A 101 24.71 4.78 18.98
N ILE A 102 23.94 4.16 19.88
CA ILE A 102 22.78 4.78 20.53
C ILE A 102 23.23 5.99 21.35
N ARG A 103 24.25 5.82 22.21
CA ARG A 103 24.80 6.92 23.02
C ARG A 103 25.30 8.07 22.15
N ARG A 104 25.97 7.76 21.04
CA ARG A 104 26.45 8.76 20.08
C ARG A 104 25.29 9.48 19.39
N ASN A 105 24.25 8.76 18.96
CA ASN A 105 23.06 9.37 18.36
C ASN A 105 22.32 10.27 19.34
N GLN A 106 22.19 9.86 20.61
CA GLN A 106 21.59 10.70 21.66
C GLN A 106 22.41 11.96 21.92
N ALA A 107 23.75 11.89 21.87
CA ALA A 107 24.60 13.07 21.98
C ALA A 107 24.38 14.04 20.80
N LEU A 108 24.38 13.52 19.57
CA LEU A 108 24.08 14.32 18.39
C LEU A 108 22.69 14.93 18.41
N GLN A 109 21.68 14.21 18.91
CA GLN A 109 20.33 14.73 19.09
C GLN A 109 20.33 15.97 20.00
N ARG A 110 21.02 15.90 21.14
CA ARG A 110 21.16 17.03 22.07
C ARG A 110 21.88 18.22 21.42
N ASP A 111 22.91 17.95 20.61
CA ASP A 111 23.64 18.99 19.89
C ASP A 111 22.75 19.67 18.84
N VAL A 112 21.96 18.90 18.10
CA VAL A 112 20.97 19.42 17.14
C VAL A 112 19.91 20.24 17.87
N ASP A 113 19.34 19.76 18.97
CA ASP A 113 18.36 20.49 19.77
C ASP A 113 18.93 21.83 20.28
N GLN A 114 20.21 21.85 20.65
CA GLN A 114 20.89 23.08 21.06
C GLN A 114 21.07 24.06 19.88
N ILE A 115 21.39 23.55 18.69
CA ILE A 115 21.51 24.36 17.47
C ILE A 115 20.15 24.91 17.06
N ASP A 116 19.09 24.11 17.10
CA ASP A 116 17.72 24.55 16.77
C ASP A 116 17.24 25.64 17.73
N LEU A 117 17.55 25.52 19.02
CA LEU A 117 17.27 26.58 19.99
C LEU A 117 18.04 27.88 19.67
N LYS A 118 19.33 27.77 19.30
CA LYS A 118 20.14 28.93 18.89
C LYS A 118 19.60 29.58 17.61
N ILE A 119 19.23 28.78 16.60
CA ILE A 119 18.63 29.26 15.35
C ILE A 119 17.29 29.95 15.64
N GLY A 120 16.43 29.34 16.44
CA GLY A 120 15.14 29.93 16.83
C GLY A 120 15.30 31.27 17.56
N LEU A 121 16.28 31.37 18.46
CA LEU A 121 16.63 32.63 19.12
C LEU A 121 17.21 33.67 18.15
N LEU A 122 18.05 33.27 17.21
CA LEU A 122 18.59 34.15 16.17
C LEU A 122 17.48 34.71 15.28
N ILE A 123 16.55 33.86 14.82
CA ILE A 123 15.40 34.30 14.02
C ILE A 123 14.56 35.31 14.81
N ARG A 124 14.29 35.04 16.10
CA ARG A 124 13.57 35.99 16.96
C ARG A 124 14.32 37.31 17.12
N ASN A 125 15.64 37.27 17.27
CA ASN A 125 16.47 38.46 17.36
C ASN A 125 16.47 39.26 16.05
N CYS A 126 16.59 38.59 14.89
CA CYS A 126 16.49 39.21 13.58
C CYS A 126 15.12 39.87 13.38
N LEU A 127 14.03 39.19 13.72
CA LEU A 127 12.67 39.74 13.61
C LEU A 127 12.47 40.94 14.55
N SER A 128 12.97 40.87 15.77
CA SER A 128 12.93 41.98 16.75
C SER A 128 13.73 43.19 16.24
N LEU A 129 14.92 42.97 15.70
CA LEU A 129 15.74 44.04 15.09
C LEU A 129 15.07 44.61 13.84
N GLU A 130 14.47 43.77 13.00
CA GLU A 130 13.68 44.22 11.84
C GLU A 130 12.47 45.06 12.28
N GLU A 131 11.79 44.68 13.36
CA GLU A 131 10.69 45.45 13.94
C GLU A 131 11.15 46.79 14.52
N VAL A 132 12.29 46.84 15.21
CA VAL A 132 12.86 48.08 15.78
C VAL A 132 13.38 49.01 14.67
N THR A 133 14.03 48.45 13.63
CA THR A 133 14.52 49.21 12.48
C THR A 133 13.39 49.71 11.58
N ASN A 134 12.32 48.92 11.39
CA ASN A 134 11.11 49.35 10.68
C ASN A 134 10.26 50.31 11.51
N SER A 135 10.25 50.20 12.85
CA SER A 135 9.62 51.20 13.72
C SER A 135 10.33 52.55 13.67
N SER A 136 11.65 52.55 13.42
CA SER A 136 12.44 53.77 13.17
C SER A 136 12.23 54.36 11.77
N ARG A 137 11.73 53.57 10.81
CA ARG A 137 11.36 54.02 9.45
C ARG A 137 9.84 54.11 9.31
N ARG A 138 9.25 55.19 9.83
CA ARG A 138 7.93 55.78 9.53
C ARG A 138 6.76 54.79 9.28
N HIS A 139 5.79 54.87 10.19
CA HIS A 139 4.39 54.40 10.26
C HIS A 139 3.49 54.21 8.99
N ALA A 140 3.98 54.13 7.75
CA ALA A 140 3.12 54.16 6.55
C ALA A 140 2.97 52.86 5.75
N LYS A 141 3.45 51.70 6.24
CA LYS A 141 3.38 50.43 5.47
C LYS A 141 2.96 49.22 6.31
N ARG A 142 1.95 49.40 7.18
CA ARG A 142 1.61 48.44 8.25
C ARG A 142 0.57 47.37 7.87
N GLU A 143 -0.07 47.44 6.70
CA GLU A 143 -1.21 46.57 6.39
C GLU A 143 -0.94 45.48 5.33
N ALA A 144 0.06 45.63 4.45
CA ALA A 144 0.28 44.67 3.35
C ALA A 144 1.12 43.43 3.72
N LEU A 145 1.78 43.41 4.89
CA LEU A 145 2.69 42.31 5.30
C LEU A 145 2.13 41.41 6.40
N ARG A 146 0.92 41.67 6.92
CA ARG A 146 0.30 40.83 7.95
C ARG A 146 -0.11 39.46 7.41
N PHE A 147 -0.56 39.39 6.17
CA PHE A 147 -1.10 38.17 5.57
C PHE A 147 -0.08 37.06 5.26
N SER A 148 1.22 37.34 5.20
CA SER A 148 2.25 36.32 4.95
C SER A 148 3.06 35.94 6.20
N ARG A 149 2.91 36.68 7.30
CA ARG A 149 3.69 36.49 8.54
C ARG A 149 2.98 35.59 9.56
N GLU A 150 1.66 35.45 9.44
CA GLU A 150 0.81 34.72 10.39
C GLU A 150 0.80 33.19 10.20
N ASP A 151 1.18 32.68 9.02
CA ASP A 151 1.15 31.22 8.75
C ASP A 151 2.37 30.45 9.27
N TRP A 152 3.53 31.12 9.46
CA TRP A 152 4.75 30.50 10.03
C TRP A 152 4.90 30.74 11.54
N LEU A 153 4.33 31.83 12.03
CA LEU A 153 4.48 32.29 13.41
C LEU A 153 3.10 32.32 14.03
N GLY A 154 2.73 31.21 14.66
CA GLY A 154 1.51 31.11 15.47
C GLY A 154 1.33 32.40 16.28
N SER A 155 0.25 33.11 15.97
CA SER A 155 -0.11 34.34 16.65
C SER A 155 -0.28 34.04 18.15
N GLY A 156 0.62 34.62 18.96
CA GLY A 156 0.64 34.49 20.41
C GLY A 156 1.63 33.44 20.93
N ASN A 157 2.15 33.70 22.13
CA ASN A 157 2.99 32.85 22.99
C ASN A 157 2.43 31.43 23.30
N LYS A 158 1.56 30.86 22.46
CA LYS A 158 0.77 29.64 22.69
C LYS A 158 0.85 28.61 21.54
N GLY A 159 1.68 28.84 20.53
CA GLY A 159 1.91 27.87 19.43
C GLY A 159 2.95 26.78 19.75
N LEU A 160 2.92 25.66 19.02
CA LEU A 160 3.93 24.57 19.11
C LEU A 160 5.34 25.03 18.73
N THR A 161 5.46 26.14 18.00
CA THR A 161 6.72 26.79 17.60
C THR A 161 7.22 27.82 18.62
N ALA A 162 6.52 28.02 19.74
CA ALA A 162 7.00 28.91 20.80
C ALA A 162 8.32 28.39 21.38
N LEU A 163 9.25 29.30 21.69
CA LEU A 163 10.54 28.98 22.34
C LEU A 163 10.36 28.72 23.85
N SER A 164 9.37 27.91 24.22
CA SER A 164 9.10 27.51 25.61
C SER A 164 9.40 26.03 25.81
N ARG A 165 9.86 25.66 27.02
CA ARG A 165 10.12 24.25 27.35
C ARG A 165 8.88 23.37 27.14
N ARG A 166 7.69 23.84 27.55
CA ARG A 166 6.43 23.12 27.37
C ARG A 166 6.03 22.91 25.90
N SER A 167 6.27 23.88 25.03
CA SER A 167 5.97 23.73 23.59
C SER A 167 6.96 22.78 22.92
N HIS A 168 8.24 22.84 23.31
CA HIS A 168 9.25 21.87 22.87
C HIS A 168 8.90 20.44 23.32
N ASP A 169 8.56 20.24 24.61
CA ASP A 169 8.15 18.92 25.12
C ASP A 169 6.92 18.37 24.37
N ARG A 170 5.95 19.23 24.02
CA ARG A 170 4.79 18.85 23.20
C ARG A 170 5.19 18.49 21.77
N LEU A 171 6.12 19.24 21.17
CA LEU A 171 6.61 18.99 19.82
C LEU A 171 7.32 17.62 19.76
N VAL A 172 8.17 17.32 20.74
CA VAL A 172 8.83 16.02 20.90
C VAL A 172 7.78 14.91 21.07
N ALA A 173 6.76 15.12 21.91
CA ALA A 173 5.67 14.14 22.08
C ALA A 173 4.91 13.88 20.76
N TYR A 174 4.62 14.91 19.96
CA TYR A 174 4.02 14.75 18.63
C TYR A 174 4.95 14.04 17.65
N GLN A 175 6.26 14.31 17.69
CA GLN A 175 7.24 13.57 16.88
C GLN A 175 7.21 12.08 17.21
N HIS A 176 7.20 11.70 18.49
CA HIS A 176 7.06 10.31 18.90
C HIS A 176 5.75 9.68 18.43
N LEU A 177 4.63 10.42 18.52
CA LEU A 177 3.34 9.96 18.02
C LEU A 177 3.39 9.72 16.50
N PHE A 178 3.89 10.68 15.73
CA PHE A 178 3.99 10.55 14.27
C PHE A 178 4.95 9.43 13.86
N TYR A 179 6.05 9.25 14.58
CA TYR A 179 6.94 8.12 14.39
C TYR A 179 6.21 6.79 14.60
N GLN A 180 5.43 6.65 15.66
CA GLN A 180 4.63 5.44 15.91
C GLN A 180 3.61 5.21 14.80
N LEU A 181 2.91 6.25 14.35
CA LEU A 181 1.96 6.17 13.23
C LEU A 181 2.63 5.77 11.91
N GLN A 182 3.88 6.20 11.69
CA GLN A 182 4.64 5.80 10.50
C GLN A 182 5.03 4.31 10.54
N VAL A 183 5.49 3.82 11.70
CA VAL A 183 6.01 2.45 11.89
C VAL A 183 4.88 1.41 11.93
N GLU A 184 3.78 1.74 12.60
CA GLU A 184 2.62 0.88 12.75
C GLU A 184 1.46 1.34 11.84
N PRO A 185 1.31 0.75 10.63
CA PRO A 185 0.39 1.26 9.61
C PRO A 185 -1.08 1.08 9.99
N TRP A 186 -1.42 0.18 10.92
CA TRP A 186 -2.80 -0.19 11.23
C TRP A 186 -3.65 0.96 11.76
N TYR A 187 -3.05 1.90 12.51
CA TYR A 187 -3.76 3.10 12.98
C TYR A 187 -4.23 3.95 11.79
N LEU A 188 -3.33 4.19 10.84
CA LEU A 188 -3.63 4.99 9.65
C LEU A 188 -4.56 4.24 8.68
N VAL A 189 -4.43 2.92 8.56
CA VAL A 189 -5.38 2.09 7.79
C VAL A 189 -6.81 2.25 8.31
N ARG A 190 -7.00 2.13 9.63
CA ARG A 190 -8.31 2.33 10.25
C ARG A 190 -8.82 3.74 10.05
N LEU A 191 -7.95 4.74 10.16
CA LEU A 191 -8.30 6.13 9.90
C LEU A 191 -8.78 6.34 8.46
N ILE A 192 -8.06 5.83 7.46
CA ILE A 192 -8.42 5.90 6.03
C ILE A 192 -9.85 5.38 5.81
N PHE A 193 -10.21 4.24 6.42
CA PHE A 193 -11.51 3.62 6.23
C PHE A 193 -12.63 4.17 7.12
N ALA A 194 -12.28 4.90 8.19
CA ALA A 194 -13.23 5.60 9.05
C ALA A 194 -13.69 6.94 8.47
N VAL A 195 -12.93 7.52 7.53
CA VAL A 195 -13.30 8.80 6.90
C VAL A 195 -14.52 8.61 5.99
N PRO A 196 -15.60 9.39 6.18
CA PRO A 196 -16.79 9.32 5.34
C PRO A 196 -16.50 9.83 3.92
N LEU A 197 -17.18 9.26 2.93
CA LEU A 197 -17.02 9.53 1.49
C LEU A 197 -17.27 11.01 1.07
N GLY A 198 -17.71 11.87 1.98
CA GLY A 198 -17.98 13.30 1.75
C GLY A 198 -16.81 14.25 2.09
N ILE A 199 -15.80 13.80 2.84
CA ILE A 199 -14.56 14.57 3.04
C ILE A 199 -13.66 14.29 1.84
N SER A 200 -13.11 15.33 1.20
CA SER A 200 -12.30 15.13 0.00
C SER A 200 -11.18 14.11 0.25
N ASN A 201 -11.10 13.06 -0.56
CA ASN A 201 -10.00 12.08 -0.52
C ASN A 201 -8.63 12.78 -0.58
N LYS A 202 -8.58 13.95 -1.24
CA LYS A 202 -7.41 14.84 -1.30
C LYS A 202 -6.92 15.30 0.06
N PHE A 203 -7.80 15.54 1.03
CA PHE A 203 -7.40 15.90 2.39
C PHE A 203 -6.67 14.74 3.07
N VAL A 204 -7.23 13.54 2.99
CA VAL A 204 -6.62 12.33 3.56
C VAL A 204 -5.29 12.02 2.87
N GLU A 205 -5.23 12.14 1.53
CA GLU A 205 -3.99 12.05 0.75
C GLU A 205 -2.96 13.05 1.23
N SER A 206 -3.31 14.32 1.37
CA SER A 206 -2.41 15.38 1.82
C SER A 206 -1.87 15.11 3.22
N VAL A 207 -2.72 14.69 4.16
CA VAL A 207 -2.31 14.38 5.53
C VAL A 207 -1.35 13.18 5.54
N ILE A 208 -1.70 12.08 4.85
CA ILE A 208 -0.85 10.89 4.80
C ILE A 208 0.47 11.21 4.12
N TYR A 209 0.46 11.88 2.95
CA TYR A 209 1.70 12.22 2.26
C TYR A 209 2.57 13.14 3.11
N SER A 210 2.00 14.11 3.83
CA SER A 210 2.74 14.98 4.75
C SER A 210 3.35 14.21 5.91
N LEU A 211 2.62 13.24 6.49
CA LEU A 211 3.13 12.40 7.58
C LEU A 211 4.33 11.56 7.15
N TYR A 212 4.41 11.17 5.88
CA TYR A 212 5.56 10.44 5.31
C TYR A 212 6.48 11.35 4.49
N ASN A 213 6.41 12.67 4.68
CA ASN A 213 7.26 13.65 3.98
C ASN A 213 7.33 13.43 2.45
N TYR A 214 6.20 13.09 1.85
CA TYR A 214 6.05 12.75 0.42
C TYR A 214 6.98 11.65 -0.09
N GLY A 215 7.50 10.78 0.79
CA GLY A 215 8.41 9.70 0.42
C GLY A 215 9.75 10.19 -0.13
N LEU A 216 10.22 11.35 0.33
CA LEU A 216 11.51 11.92 -0.10
C LEU A 216 12.69 11.00 0.26
N THR A 217 12.67 10.40 1.45
CA THR A 217 13.70 9.44 1.86
C THR A 217 13.28 8.00 1.52
N PRO A 218 14.24 7.08 1.24
CA PRO A 218 13.93 5.68 0.96
C PRO A 218 13.26 4.97 2.14
N ARG A 219 13.53 5.42 3.38
CA ARG A 219 12.85 4.92 4.59
C ARG A 219 11.36 5.27 4.56
N GLU A 220 11.04 6.53 4.35
CA GLU A 220 9.66 7.02 4.29
C GLU A 220 8.91 6.39 3.11
N GLU A 221 9.54 6.27 1.95
CA GLU A 221 8.97 5.56 0.80
C GLU A 221 8.62 4.11 1.14
N CYS A 222 9.53 3.37 1.78
CA CYS A 222 9.29 1.99 2.20
C CYS A 222 8.13 1.89 3.20
N LEU A 223 8.07 2.79 4.17
CA LEU A 223 7.02 2.83 5.18
C LEU A 223 5.66 3.18 4.57
N LEU A 224 5.63 4.13 3.65
CA LEU A 224 4.41 4.51 2.93
C LEU A 224 3.92 3.39 2.01
N LEU A 225 4.82 2.69 1.32
CA LEU A 225 4.46 1.48 0.55
C LEU A 225 3.91 0.37 1.45
N ARG A 226 4.45 0.23 2.67
CA ARG A 226 3.93 -0.71 3.67
C ARG A 226 2.52 -0.31 4.14
N LEU A 227 2.26 0.99 4.34
CA LEU A 227 0.93 1.50 4.64
C LEU A 227 -0.05 1.18 3.51
N PHE A 228 0.29 1.47 2.25
CA PHE A 228 -0.57 1.14 1.11
C PHE A 228 -0.80 -0.37 0.98
N SER A 229 0.21 -1.18 1.23
CA SER A 229 0.07 -2.63 1.23
C SER A 229 -0.96 -3.09 2.27
N ALA A 230 -0.89 -2.57 3.50
CA ALA A 230 -1.84 -2.90 4.56
C ALA A 230 -3.25 -2.37 4.23
N ALA A 231 -3.35 -1.13 3.75
CA ALA A 231 -4.61 -0.51 3.37
C ALA A 231 -5.31 -1.27 2.22
N LEU A 232 -4.57 -1.73 1.22
CA LEU A 232 -5.11 -2.50 0.10
C LEU A 232 -5.59 -3.89 0.52
N GLN A 233 -4.85 -4.56 1.41
CA GLN A 233 -5.29 -5.85 1.94
C GLN A 233 -6.60 -5.69 2.71
N GLU A 234 -6.71 -4.64 3.54
CA GLU A 234 -7.94 -4.34 4.27
C GLU A 234 -9.09 -3.96 3.32
N GLU A 235 -8.83 -3.17 2.29
CA GLU A 235 -9.84 -2.79 1.28
C GLU A 235 -10.41 -4.02 0.56
N VAL A 236 -9.55 -4.94 0.13
CA VAL A 236 -9.92 -6.18 -0.55
C VAL A 236 -10.71 -7.12 0.37
N ASN A 237 -10.34 -7.20 1.65
CA ASN A 237 -11.02 -8.08 2.60
C ASN A 237 -12.39 -7.54 3.04
N SER A 238 -12.49 -6.23 3.24
CA SER A 238 -13.62 -5.61 3.96
C SER A 238 -14.64 -4.93 3.04
N LYS A 239 -14.23 -4.40 1.87
CA LYS A 239 -15.13 -3.63 0.98
C LYS A 239 -15.46 -4.31 -0.34
N ILE A 240 -14.64 -5.27 -0.79
CA ILE A 240 -14.77 -5.84 -2.14
C ILE A 240 -15.49 -7.18 -2.08
N SER A 241 -16.67 -7.25 -2.70
CA SER A 241 -17.47 -8.47 -2.80
C SER A 241 -17.18 -9.26 -4.07
N ARG A 242 -16.92 -8.57 -5.19
CA ARG A 242 -16.52 -9.18 -6.46
C ARG A 242 -15.24 -8.53 -6.99
N PRO A 243 -14.35 -9.28 -7.67
CA PRO A 243 -13.14 -8.71 -8.27
C PRO A 243 -13.42 -7.53 -9.22
N ALA A 244 -14.57 -7.52 -9.90
CA ALA A 244 -14.99 -6.44 -10.80
C ALA A 244 -15.26 -5.10 -10.08
N ASP A 245 -15.56 -5.11 -8.78
CA ASP A 245 -15.90 -3.91 -8.01
C ASP A 245 -14.71 -2.94 -7.90
N ILE A 246 -13.46 -3.46 -7.98
CA ILE A 246 -12.25 -2.63 -8.05
C ILE A 246 -12.19 -1.83 -9.35
N ILE A 247 -12.74 -2.37 -10.44
CA ILE A 247 -12.71 -1.74 -11.76
C ILE A 247 -13.77 -0.65 -11.83
N THR A 248 -15.00 -0.97 -11.39
CA THR A 248 -16.16 -0.06 -11.45
C THR A 248 -16.15 0.98 -10.32
N GLY A 249 -15.62 0.63 -9.16
CA GLY A 249 -15.58 1.50 -7.99
C GLY A 249 -14.39 2.45 -7.96
N HIS A 250 -14.38 3.30 -6.94
CA HIS A 250 -13.27 4.19 -6.60
C HIS A 250 -12.58 3.75 -5.29
N PRO A 251 -11.88 2.61 -5.28
CA PRO A 251 -11.11 2.14 -4.13
C PRO A 251 -10.11 3.21 -3.71
N MET A 252 -10.19 3.60 -2.43
CA MET A 252 -9.42 4.69 -1.85
C MET A 252 -7.96 4.30 -1.76
N ALA A 253 -7.64 3.09 -1.29
CA ALA A 253 -6.25 2.67 -1.13
C ALA A 253 -5.54 2.56 -2.49
N VAL A 254 -6.23 2.06 -3.52
CA VAL A 254 -5.70 2.05 -4.91
C VAL A 254 -5.49 3.47 -5.43
N THR A 255 -6.43 4.38 -5.20
CA THR A 255 -6.36 5.77 -5.70
C THR A 255 -5.20 6.52 -5.06
N MET A 256 -5.05 6.43 -3.74
CA MET A 256 -3.94 7.06 -3.00
C MET A 256 -2.58 6.45 -3.38
N ALA A 257 -2.51 5.13 -3.56
CA ALA A 257 -1.29 4.44 -3.98
C ALA A 257 -0.82 4.89 -5.37
N VAL A 258 -1.74 4.94 -6.34
CA VAL A 258 -1.44 5.39 -7.71
C VAL A 258 -1.13 6.88 -7.73
N GLY A 259 -1.86 7.69 -6.97
CA GLY A 259 -1.59 9.12 -6.80
C GLY A 259 -0.18 9.39 -6.27
N PHE A 260 0.25 8.65 -5.25
CA PHE A 260 1.59 8.79 -4.69
C PHE A 260 2.68 8.49 -5.73
N CYS A 261 2.54 7.37 -6.46
CA CYS A 261 3.51 6.97 -7.48
C CYS A 261 3.55 7.91 -8.69
N ARG A 262 2.65 8.88 -8.78
CA ARG A 262 2.61 9.93 -9.82
C ARG A 262 3.22 11.26 -9.38
N THR A 263 3.58 11.39 -8.10
CA THR A 263 4.29 12.57 -7.60
C THR A 263 5.63 12.71 -8.35
N LYS A 264 6.20 13.93 -8.45
CA LYS A 264 7.38 14.31 -9.25
C LYS A 264 8.46 13.23 -9.48
N ARG A 265 8.76 12.41 -8.47
CA ARG A 265 9.72 11.31 -8.57
C ARG A 265 9.32 10.23 -9.59
N GLY A 266 8.04 9.92 -9.76
CA GLY A 266 7.54 8.93 -10.72
C GLY A 266 7.14 9.47 -12.09
N GLN A 267 7.20 10.80 -12.26
CA GLN A 267 6.96 11.44 -13.56
C GLN A 267 8.14 11.19 -14.51
N SER A 268 9.38 11.17 -14.01
CA SER A 268 10.58 10.99 -14.82
C SER A 268 10.63 9.63 -15.54
N GLU A 269 10.31 8.54 -14.87
CA GLU A 269 10.34 7.22 -15.53
C GLU A 269 9.14 7.00 -16.47
N LEU A 270 8.01 7.67 -16.20
CA LEU A 270 6.84 7.64 -17.09
C LEU A 270 7.09 8.50 -18.34
N GLU A 271 7.73 9.65 -18.19
CA GLU A 271 8.24 10.50 -19.27
C GLU A 271 9.22 9.72 -20.15
N GLU A 272 10.19 9.03 -19.56
CA GLU A 272 11.11 8.18 -20.32
C GLU A 272 10.44 7.04 -21.10
N LEU A 273 9.27 6.58 -20.64
CA LEU A 273 8.52 5.49 -21.27
C LEU A 273 7.57 6.00 -22.37
N LEU A 274 6.84 7.08 -22.08
CA LEU A 274 5.76 7.59 -22.92
C LEU A 274 6.15 8.83 -23.73
N GLY A 275 7.08 9.65 -23.26
CA GLY A 275 7.53 10.89 -23.88
C GLY A 275 7.91 10.71 -25.35
N PRO A 276 8.83 9.80 -25.71
CA PRO A 276 9.19 9.56 -27.11
C PRO A 276 8.01 9.13 -27.99
N LEU A 277 7.02 8.44 -27.42
CA LEU A 277 5.84 7.97 -28.14
C LEU A 277 4.86 9.11 -28.39
N VAL A 278 4.61 9.95 -27.39
CA VAL A 278 3.76 11.14 -27.51
C VAL A 278 4.36 12.11 -28.52
N LEU A 279 5.67 12.35 -28.44
CA LEU A 279 6.40 13.17 -29.42
C LEU A 279 6.30 12.59 -30.85
N SER A 280 6.31 11.25 -31.00
CA SER A 280 6.12 10.61 -32.32
C SER A 280 4.72 10.77 -32.92
N VAL A 281 3.72 11.07 -32.09
CA VAL A 281 2.34 11.39 -32.52
C VAL A 281 2.25 12.89 -32.82
N MET A 282 2.94 13.73 -32.05
CA MET A 282 2.98 15.17 -32.24
C MET A 282 3.74 15.60 -33.50
N ASN A 283 4.87 14.95 -33.80
CA ASN A 283 5.72 15.29 -34.95
C ASN A 283 5.22 14.71 -36.29
N ASP A 284 4.05 14.08 -36.31
CA ASP A 284 3.47 13.44 -37.50
C ASP A 284 2.27 14.27 -38.00
N PRO A 285 2.48 15.26 -38.88
CA PRO A 285 1.44 16.21 -39.29
C PRO A 285 0.36 15.57 -40.18
N GLU A 286 0.65 14.44 -40.84
CA GLU A 286 -0.30 13.72 -41.69
C GLU A 286 -1.16 12.72 -40.91
N LEU A 287 -0.89 12.55 -39.60
CA LEU A 287 -1.60 11.59 -38.78
C LEU A 287 -3.00 12.11 -38.42
N ASN A 288 -4.02 11.56 -39.08
CA ASN A 288 -5.41 11.79 -38.71
C ASN A 288 -6.13 10.48 -38.41
N ILE A 289 -6.37 10.20 -37.13
CA ILE A 289 -7.05 8.98 -36.68
C ILE A 289 -8.52 9.29 -36.43
N ASP A 290 -9.30 9.30 -37.51
CA ASP A 290 -10.75 9.38 -37.46
C ASP A 290 -11.39 8.00 -37.57
N LEU A 291 -12.20 7.64 -36.57
CA LEU A 291 -12.93 6.36 -36.49
C LEU A 291 -14.46 6.54 -36.63
N ARG A 292 -14.91 7.78 -36.78
CA ARG A 292 -16.31 8.18 -36.92
C ARG A 292 -16.64 8.37 -38.40
N PRO A 293 -17.44 7.47 -39.03
CA PRO A 293 -17.73 7.55 -40.46
C PRO A 293 -18.41 8.86 -40.88
N ASP A 294 -19.25 9.41 -39.98
CA ASP A 294 -19.93 10.70 -40.11
C ASP A 294 -18.96 11.87 -40.21
N ASP A 295 -17.94 11.92 -39.36
CA ASP A 295 -16.89 12.94 -39.44
C ASP A 295 -16.07 12.81 -40.73
N ILE A 296 -15.71 11.57 -41.10
CA ILE A 296 -14.92 11.31 -42.31
C ILE A 296 -15.69 11.76 -43.55
N TYR A 297 -17.00 11.50 -43.57
CA TYR A 297 -17.89 11.95 -44.63
C TYR A 297 -17.96 13.47 -44.68
N LYS A 298 -18.17 14.16 -43.54
CA LYS A 298 -18.18 15.64 -43.47
C LYS A 298 -16.86 16.26 -43.96
N VAL A 299 -15.73 15.71 -43.53
CA VAL A 299 -14.39 16.18 -43.97
C VAL A 299 -14.17 15.92 -45.47
N TRP A 300 -14.67 14.80 -45.99
CA TRP A 300 -14.61 14.49 -47.42
C TRP A 300 -15.47 15.43 -48.27
N VAL A 301 -16.72 15.67 -47.85
CA VAL A 301 -17.63 16.64 -48.46
C VAL A 301 -17.00 18.03 -48.50
N ASN A 302 -16.49 18.51 -47.36
CA ASN A 302 -15.83 19.82 -47.28
C ASN A 302 -14.62 19.92 -48.23
N HIS A 303 -13.84 18.84 -48.36
CA HIS A 303 -12.70 18.81 -49.29
C HIS A 303 -13.16 18.85 -50.77
N LEU A 304 -14.25 18.16 -51.09
CA LEU A 304 -14.86 18.20 -52.42
C LEU A 304 -15.40 19.60 -52.75
N GLU A 305 -16.07 20.26 -51.81
CA GLU A 305 -16.60 21.62 -52.01
C GLU A 305 -15.49 22.66 -52.15
N THR A 306 -14.42 22.53 -51.36
CA THR A 306 -13.26 23.42 -51.45
C THR A 306 -12.53 23.26 -52.78
N SER A 307 -12.42 22.03 -53.31
CA SER A 307 -11.76 21.76 -54.59
C SER A 307 -12.62 22.10 -55.81
N MET A 308 -13.96 21.97 -55.70
CA MET A 308 -14.89 22.32 -56.78
C MET A 308 -15.37 23.78 -56.73
N GLY A 309 -15.17 24.49 -55.62
CA GLY A 309 -15.61 25.88 -55.42
C GLY A 309 -17.14 26.07 -55.42
N ARG A 310 -17.91 24.97 -55.34
CA ARG A 310 -19.38 24.94 -55.34
C ARG A 310 -19.88 23.88 -54.35
N PRO A 311 -21.03 24.09 -53.69
CA PRO A 311 -21.62 23.08 -52.81
C PRO A 311 -22.01 21.85 -53.63
N CYS A 312 -21.65 20.66 -53.14
CA CYS A 312 -21.75 19.42 -53.92
C CYS A 312 -23.15 18.77 -53.87
N GLY A 313 -24.14 19.44 -53.27
CA GLY A 313 -25.53 19.01 -53.23
C GLY A 313 -25.80 17.79 -52.34
N MET A 314 -24.79 17.31 -51.62
CA MET A 314 -24.91 16.21 -50.66
C MET A 314 -25.32 16.75 -49.28
N SER A 315 -26.15 16.00 -48.55
CA SER A 315 -26.61 16.39 -47.22
C SER A 315 -25.48 16.29 -46.20
N TYR A 316 -25.32 17.28 -45.32
CA TYR A 316 -24.26 17.25 -44.29
C TYR A 316 -24.59 16.30 -43.13
N ASP A 317 -25.87 16.09 -42.81
CA ASP A 317 -26.29 15.21 -41.73
C ASP A 317 -26.69 13.85 -42.31
N VAL A 318 -25.77 12.90 -42.18
CA VAL A 318 -25.87 11.54 -42.72
C VAL A 318 -25.70 10.55 -41.58
N THR A 319 -26.48 9.48 -41.59
CA THR A 319 -26.33 8.40 -40.60
C THR A 319 -25.01 7.63 -40.84
N PRO A 320 -24.39 7.04 -39.80
CA PRO A 320 -23.13 6.31 -39.98
C PRO A 320 -23.24 5.15 -40.98
N ASP A 321 -24.42 4.55 -41.15
CA ASP A 321 -24.65 3.46 -42.10
C ASP A 321 -24.73 3.96 -43.55
N GLU A 322 -25.31 5.13 -43.79
CA GLU A 322 -25.32 5.80 -45.11
C GLU A 322 -23.92 6.30 -45.49
N ALA A 323 -23.15 6.84 -44.53
CA ALA A 323 -21.78 7.27 -44.76
C ALA A 323 -20.86 6.12 -45.21
N LEU A 324 -21.12 4.90 -44.73
CA LEU A 324 -20.37 3.69 -45.10
C LEU A 324 -20.71 3.16 -46.50
N GLN A 325 -21.79 3.62 -47.14
CA GLN A 325 -22.10 3.25 -48.53
C GLN A 325 -21.12 3.88 -49.53
N HIS A 326 -20.44 4.97 -49.14
CA HIS A 326 -19.45 5.62 -49.97
C HIS A 326 -18.07 4.93 -49.89
N LEU A 327 -17.56 4.53 -51.06
CA LEU A 327 -16.28 3.82 -51.19
C LEU A 327 -15.09 4.64 -50.65
N GLU A 328 -15.10 5.96 -50.84
CA GLU A 328 -14.00 6.83 -50.37
C GLU A 328 -13.99 6.99 -48.85
N VAL A 329 -15.16 7.00 -48.19
CA VAL A 329 -15.26 6.98 -46.72
C VAL A 329 -14.72 5.67 -46.17
N CYS A 330 -15.08 4.53 -46.78
CA CYS A 330 -14.53 3.23 -46.44
C CYS A 330 -13.00 3.17 -46.61
N ARG A 331 -12.47 3.72 -47.71
CA ARG A 331 -11.02 3.76 -47.99
C ARG A 331 -10.26 4.58 -46.94
N ARG A 332 -10.77 5.78 -46.60
CA ARG A 332 -10.19 6.66 -45.59
C ARG A 332 -10.26 6.04 -44.19
N LEU A 333 -11.38 5.41 -43.84
CA LEU A 333 -11.54 4.68 -42.58
C LEU A 333 -10.54 3.52 -42.46
N ASP A 334 -10.35 2.74 -43.53
CA ASP A 334 -9.37 1.64 -43.56
C ASP A 334 -7.92 2.14 -43.38
N LEU A 335 -7.58 3.29 -43.96
CA LEU A 335 -6.29 3.93 -43.76
C LEU A 335 -6.12 4.37 -42.29
N SER A 336 -7.11 5.05 -41.70
CA SER A 336 -7.12 5.48 -40.30
C SER A 336 -6.94 4.28 -39.35
N VAL A 337 -7.63 3.16 -39.61
CA VAL A 337 -7.50 1.92 -38.83
C VAL A 337 -6.09 1.32 -38.92
N ARG A 338 -5.46 1.34 -40.09
CA ARG A 338 -4.07 0.87 -40.27
C ARG A 338 -3.07 1.76 -39.54
N GLN A 339 -3.24 3.08 -39.65
CA GLN A 339 -2.41 4.07 -38.95
C GLN A 339 -2.52 3.93 -37.43
N LEU A 340 -3.75 3.85 -36.91
CA LEU A 340 -4.01 3.59 -35.48
C LEU A 340 -3.37 2.29 -35.03
N GLY A 341 -3.54 1.21 -35.80
CA GLY A 341 -2.91 -0.07 -35.50
C GLY A 341 -1.38 -0.01 -35.46
N LYS A 342 -0.75 0.80 -36.34
CA LYS A 342 0.72 1.00 -36.37
C LYS A 342 1.18 1.76 -35.12
N LYS A 343 0.55 2.90 -34.79
CA LYS A 343 0.91 3.70 -33.61
C LYS A 343 0.63 2.93 -32.32
N ALA A 344 -0.56 2.31 -32.17
CA ALA A 344 -0.88 1.49 -31.00
C ALA A 344 0.10 0.31 -30.80
N ARG A 345 0.55 -0.34 -31.89
CA ARG A 345 1.63 -1.35 -31.83
C ARG A 345 2.92 -0.78 -31.24
N GLN A 346 3.32 0.43 -31.64
CA GLN A 346 4.52 1.08 -31.09
C GLN A 346 4.39 1.30 -29.58
N PHE A 347 3.24 1.78 -29.11
CA PHE A 347 2.97 1.94 -27.68
C PHE A 347 3.05 0.61 -26.92
N VAL A 348 2.40 -0.44 -27.41
CA VAL A 348 2.43 -1.77 -26.75
C VAL A 348 3.85 -2.33 -26.70
N VAL A 349 4.62 -2.21 -27.79
CA VAL A 349 6.01 -2.68 -27.83
C VAL A 349 6.88 -1.90 -26.84
N ALA A 350 6.73 -0.58 -26.77
CA ALA A 350 7.46 0.26 -25.83
C ALA A 350 7.10 -0.05 -24.38
N ILE A 351 5.82 -0.20 -24.04
CA ILE A 351 5.38 -0.60 -22.69
C ILE A 351 5.88 -2.01 -22.34
N THR A 352 5.88 -2.94 -23.30
CA THR A 352 6.34 -4.32 -23.08
C THR A 352 7.85 -4.42 -22.87
N LYS A 353 8.63 -3.67 -23.64
CA LYS A 353 10.09 -3.61 -23.52
C LYS A 353 10.51 -2.77 -22.30
N GLY A 354 9.77 -1.70 -22.00
CA GLY A 354 10.01 -0.78 -20.90
C GLY A 354 9.49 -1.25 -19.54
N LYS A 355 9.26 -2.56 -19.34
CA LYS A 355 8.76 -3.12 -18.07
C LYS A 355 9.64 -2.76 -16.85
N ASP A 356 10.94 -2.56 -17.08
CA ASP A 356 11.90 -2.24 -16.03
C ASP A 356 11.92 -0.75 -15.67
N LYS A 357 11.33 0.09 -16.53
CA LYS A 357 11.10 1.52 -16.25
C LYS A 357 9.84 1.77 -15.42
N ILE A 358 8.99 0.77 -15.20
CA ILE A 358 7.83 0.91 -14.31
C ILE A 358 8.33 0.99 -12.86
N LEU A 359 7.95 2.05 -12.14
CA LEU A 359 8.38 2.27 -10.76
C LEU A 359 8.18 1.05 -9.87
N TYR A 360 9.15 0.83 -8.98
CA TYR A 360 9.08 -0.23 -7.99
C TYR A 360 7.81 -0.15 -7.14
N GLY A 361 7.40 1.06 -6.70
CA GLY A 361 6.18 1.27 -5.93
C GLY A 361 4.95 0.69 -6.62
N ILE A 362 4.71 1.02 -7.89
CA ILE A 362 3.59 0.47 -8.67
C ILE A 362 3.72 -1.05 -8.80
N ARG A 363 4.89 -1.57 -9.17
CA ARG A 363 5.10 -3.03 -9.31
C ARG A 363 4.81 -3.79 -8.00
N TYR A 364 5.24 -3.23 -6.88
CA TYR A 364 5.00 -3.79 -5.55
C TYR A 364 3.53 -3.76 -5.18
N ILE A 365 2.86 -2.62 -5.35
CA ILE A 365 1.44 -2.46 -5.01
C ILE A 365 0.58 -3.37 -5.89
N THR A 366 0.87 -3.46 -7.19
CA THR A 366 0.22 -4.38 -8.12
C THR A 366 0.39 -5.85 -7.70
N LYS A 367 1.58 -6.22 -7.20
CA LYS A 367 1.83 -7.56 -6.63
C LYS A 367 0.99 -7.81 -5.37
N VAL A 368 0.95 -6.84 -4.45
CA VAL A 368 0.15 -6.96 -3.21
C VAL A 368 -1.32 -7.10 -3.53
N LEU A 369 -1.85 -6.29 -4.46
CA LEU A 369 -3.25 -6.38 -4.90
C LEU A 369 -3.58 -7.76 -5.44
N LYS A 370 -2.72 -8.32 -6.31
CA LYS A 370 -2.89 -9.68 -6.83
C LYS A 370 -2.94 -10.71 -5.70
N GLN A 371 -1.97 -10.68 -4.78
CA GLN A 371 -1.90 -11.63 -3.67
C GLN A 371 -3.12 -11.53 -2.75
N ALA A 372 -3.60 -10.31 -2.49
CA ALA A 372 -4.81 -10.09 -1.70
C ALA A 372 -6.04 -10.67 -2.41
N LEU A 373 -6.17 -10.48 -3.73
CA LEU A 373 -7.26 -11.04 -4.53
C LEU A 373 -7.22 -12.56 -4.62
N GLU A 374 -6.05 -13.16 -4.84
CA GLU A 374 -5.88 -14.62 -4.87
C GLU A 374 -6.23 -15.26 -3.52
N LYS A 375 -5.89 -14.57 -2.41
CA LYS A 375 -6.22 -15.03 -1.06
C LYS A 375 -7.71 -14.91 -0.75
N ARG A 376 -8.36 -13.82 -1.19
CA ARG A 376 -9.78 -13.55 -0.93
C ARG A 376 -10.71 -14.37 -1.83
N PHE A 377 -10.31 -14.60 -3.07
CA PHE A 377 -11.10 -15.26 -4.11
C PHE A 377 -10.35 -16.45 -4.72
N PRO A 378 -10.10 -17.53 -3.95
CA PRO A 378 -9.33 -18.69 -4.44
C PRO A 378 -10.03 -19.44 -5.58
N GLU A 379 -11.35 -19.32 -5.69
CA GLU A 379 -12.16 -19.98 -6.73
C GLU A 379 -12.17 -19.22 -8.07
N THR A 380 -11.69 -17.96 -8.09
CA THR A 380 -11.70 -17.13 -9.29
C THR A 380 -10.56 -17.52 -10.23
N HIS A 381 -10.85 -17.60 -11.53
CA HIS A 381 -9.83 -17.95 -12.52
C HIS A 381 -8.71 -16.89 -12.56
N PRO A 382 -7.41 -17.27 -12.60
CA PRO A 382 -6.29 -16.33 -12.55
C PRO A 382 -6.32 -15.22 -13.61
N SER A 383 -6.90 -15.50 -14.78
CA SER A 383 -7.10 -14.52 -15.86
C SER A 383 -8.00 -13.34 -15.44
N GLU A 384 -9.01 -13.56 -14.59
CA GLU A 384 -9.89 -12.48 -14.13
C GLU A 384 -9.18 -11.57 -13.12
N ILE A 385 -8.40 -12.16 -12.22
CA ILE A 385 -7.54 -11.40 -11.29
C ILE A 385 -6.54 -10.56 -12.08
N LEU A 386 -5.91 -11.13 -13.11
CA LEU A 386 -4.98 -10.40 -13.99
C LEU A 386 -5.64 -9.23 -14.73
N LYS A 387 -6.93 -9.31 -15.09
CA LYS A 387 -7.66 -8.17 -15.68
C LYS A 387 -7.80 -7.01 -14.68
N VAL A 388 -8.10 -7.29 -13.42
CA VAL A 388 -8.21 -6.27 -12.37
C VAL A 388 -6.87 -5.59 -12.11
N VAL A 389 -5.82 -6.40 -11.98
CA VAL A 389 -4.43 -5.97 -11.81
C VAL A 389 -3.96 -5.16 -13.03
N GLY A 390 -4.31 -5.59 -14.24
CA GLY A 390 -4.06 -4.89 -15.49
C GLY A 390 -4.79 -3.57 -15.60
N ASN A 391 -6.03 -3.48 -15.12
CA ASN A 391 -6.77 -2.22 -15.04
C ASN A 391 -6.06 -1.20 -14.12
N MET A 392 -5.55 -1.63 -12.97
CA MET A 392 -4.77 -0.75 -12.10
C MET A 392 -3.49 -0.25 -12.78
N LEU A 393 -2.72 -1.15 -13.38
CA LEU A 393 -1.44 -0.79 -13.99
C LEU A 393 -1.62 0.06 -15.27
N TYR A 394 -2.51 -0.36 -16.17
CA TYR A 394 -2.72 0.34 -17.43
C TYR A 394 -3.68 1.51 -17.27
N TYR A 395 -4.95 1.24 -16.95
CA TYR A 395 -6.00 2.27 -16.97
C TYR A 395 -5.81 3.32 -15.87
N ARG A 396 -5.44 2.89 -14.65
CA ARG A 396 -5.29 3.85 -13.55
C ARG A 396 -3.94 4.53 -13.52
N TYR A 397 -2.84 3.93 -13.99
CA TYR A 397 -1.50 4.54 -13.93
C TYR A 397 -1.02 5.08 -15.29
N ILE A 398 -0.92 4.24 -16.33
CA ILE A 398 -0.35 4.60 -17.66
C ILE A 398 -1.30 5.45 -18.51
N ASN A 399 -2.58 5.06 -18.61
CA ASN A 399 -3.55 5.64 -19.56
C ASN A 399 -3.73 7.17 -19.41
N PRO A 400 -3.82 7.73 -18.19
CA PRO A 400 -3.91 9.18 -18.04
C PRO A 400 -2.67 9.94 -18.51
N GLY A 401 -1.48 9.33 -18.46
CA GLY A 401 -0.26 9.90 -19.04
C GLY A 401 -0.25 9.93 -20.57
N ILE A 402 -1.07 9.08 -21.22
CA ILE A 402 -1.26 9.11 -22.69
C ILE A 402 -2.31 10.14 -23.08
N ILE A 403 -3.42 10.23 -22.34
CA ILE A 403 -4.54 11.14 -22.64
C ILE A 403 -4.17 12.59 -22.32
N ALA A 404 -3.43 12.82 -21.24
CA ALA A 404 -3.08 14.13 -20.71
C ALA A 404 -1.57 14.27 -20.43
N PRO A 405 -0.66 14.08 -21.42
CA PRO A 405 0.79 14.16 -21.21
C PRO A 405 1.28 15.40 -20.46
N ASP A 406 0.66 16.56 -20.68
CA ASP A 406 1.02 17.82 -20.02
C ASP A 406 0.77 17.76 -18.50
N SER A 407 -0.48 17.50 -18.12
CA SER A 407 -0.91 17.45 -16.71
C SER A 407 -0.23 16.34 -15.91
N PHE A 408 0.29 15.32 -16.60
CA PHE A 408 0.98 14.18 -16.00
C PHE A 408 2.51 14.25 -16.11
N GLY A 409 3.07 15.36 -16.62
CA GLY A 409 4.52 15.58 -16.69
C GLY A 409 5.24 14.60 -17.62
N VAL A 410 4.57 14.14 -18.68
CA VAL A 410 5.14 13.22 -19.69
C VAL A 410 5.79 14.00 -20.84
N VAL A 411 5.27 15.19 -21.16
CA VAL A 411 5.84 16.13 -22.12
C VAL A 411 5.56 17.54 -21.60
N GLU A 412 6.59 18.38 -21.55
CA GLU A 412 6.43 19.81 -21.30
C GLU A 412 6.06 20.49 -22.62
N PHE A 413 4.85 21.06 -22.69
CA PHE A 413 4.44 21.89 -23.83
C PHE A 413 4.85 23.34 -23.59
N ASP A 414 5.30 24.03 -24.64
CA ASP A 414 5.52 25.48 -24.55
C ASP A 414 4.14 26.16 -24.39
N PRO A 415 3.89 26.89 -23.29
CA PRO A 415 2.61 27.58 -23.06
C PRO A 415 2.28 28.63 -24.14
N ARG A 416 3.24 29.00 -25.00
CA ARG A 416 3.04 29.95 -26.11
C ARG A 416 2.50 29.29 -27.38
N VAL A 417 2.59 27.96 -27.51
CA VAL A 417 2.15 27.24 -28.71
C VAL A 417 0.83 26.52 -28.41
N PRO A 418 -0.29 26.88 -29.07
CA PRO A 418 -1.55 26.19 -28.87
C PRO A 418 -1.42 24.74 -29.38
N VAL A 419 -1.62 23.78 -28.47
CA VAL A 419 -1.60 22.36 -28.82
C VAL A 419 -2.81 22.04 -29.70
N SER A 420 -2.57 21.36 -30.84
CA SER A 420 -3.64 21.02 -31.78
C SER A 420 -4.70 20.11 -31.15
N VAL A 421 -5.98 20.44 -31.35
CA VAL A 421 -7.12 19.59 -30.96
C VAL A 421 -7.05 18.20 -31.60
N THR A 422 -6.45 18.09 -32.79
CA THR A 422 -6.25 16.81 -33.48
C THR A 422 -5.28 15.89 -32.75
N LEU A 423 -4.26 16.44 -32.06
CA LEU A 423 -3.31 15.67 -31.27
C LEU A 423 -4.03 14.99 -30.09
N TRP A 424 -4.81 15.76 -29.33
CA TRP A 424 -5.58 15.25 -28.20
C TRP A 424 -6.58 14.17 -28.62
N ARG A 425 -7.22 14.36 -29.79
CA ARG A 425 -8.11 13.36 -30.38
C ARG A 425 -7.36 12.08 -30.78
N ASN A 426 -6.20 12.20 -31.42
CA ASN A 426 -5.36 11.06 -31.81
C ASN A 426 -4.84 10.29 -30.58
N LEU A 427 -4.36 10.99 -29.55
CA LEU A 427 -3.92 10.36 -28.30
C LEU A 427 -5.08 9.68 -27.57
N GLY A 428 -6.26 10.33 -27.52
CA GLY A 428 -7.47 9.77 -26.94
C GLY A 428 -7.94 8.49 -27.65
N THR A 429 -7.91 8.45 -29.00
CA THR A 429 -8.26 7.24 -29.76
C THR A 429 -7.27 6.10 -29.57
N ILE A 430 -5.96 6.39 -29.52
CA ILE A 430 -4.92 5.41 -29.18
C ILE A 430 -5.14 4.86 -27.76
N ALA A 431 -5.33 5.74 -26.78
CA ALA A 431 -5.58 5.39 -25.38
C ALA A 431 -6.83 4.50 -25.22
N ASN A 432 -7.92 4.84 -25.91
CA ASN A 432 -9.15 4.05 -25.90
C ASN A 432 -8.96 2.65 -26.49
N LEU A 433 -8.20 2.52 -27.59
CA LEU A 433 -7.90 1.21 -28.17
C LEU A 433 -7.06 0.34 -27.22
N LEU A 434 -6.06 0.95 -26.58
CA LEU A 434 -5.20 0.27 -25.61
C LEU A 434 -5.96 -0.08 -24.32
N GLN A 435 -6.88 0.76 -23.86
CA GLN A 435 -7.77 0.46 -22.75
C GLN A 435 -8.67 -0.73 -23.07
N PHE A 436 -9.24 -0.78 -24.27
CA PHE A 436 -10.04 -1.92 -24.71
C PHE A 436 -9.21 -3.22 -24.79
N ALA A 437 -7.91 -3.12 -25.11
CA ALA A 437 -6.99 -4.26 -25.05
C ALA A 437 -6.67 -4.71 -23.61
N ALA A 438 -6.53 -3.77 -22.67
CA ALA A 438 -6.22 -4.05 -21.27
C ALA A 438 -7.43 -4.59 -20.48
N THR A 439 -8.63 -4.09 -20.78
CA THR A 439 -9.90 -4.49 -20.15
C THR A 439 -10.97 -4.74 -21.22
N PRO A 440 -11.38 -5.99 -21.45
CA PRO A 440 -12.40 -6.33 -22.44
C PRO A 440 -13.81 -6.04 -21.89
N PHE A 441 -14.15 -4.78 -21.64
CA PHE A 441 -15.50 -4.37 -21.29
C PHE A 441 -15.83 -3.02 -21.97
N GLY A 442 -16.88 -3.01 -22.78
CA GLY A 442 -17.56 -1.78 -23.20
C GLY A 442 -17.58 -1.50 -24.70
N LYS A 443 -18.78 -1.67 -25.29
CA LYS A 443 -19.24 -1.30 -26.64
C LYS A 443 -18.68 -2.10 -27.82
N LYS A 444 -19.49 -3.06 -28.28
CA LYS A 444 -19.37 -3.70 -29.59
C LYS A 444 -19.73 -2.65 -30.65
N PHE A 445 -18.75 -2.04 -31.29
CA PHE A 445 -19.00 -1.35 -32.56
C PHE A 445 -18.78 -2.36 -33.71
N PRO A 446 -19.80 -2.64 -34.55
CA PRO A 446 -19.73 -3.72 -35.55
C PRO A 446 -18.66 -3.50 -36.64
N TYR A 447 -18.30 -2.25 -36.95
CA TYR A 447 -17.23 -1.91 -37.91
C TYR A 447 -15.79 -2.07 -37.33
N LEU A 448 -15.66 -2.54 -36.08
CA LEU A 448 -14.39 -2.71 -35.36
C LEU A 448 -13.93 -4.18 -35.23
N ALA A 449 -14.40 -5.11 -36.06
CA ALA A 449 -13.91 -6.50 -36.06
C ALA A 449 -12.36 -6.59 -36.18
N ARG A 450 -11.76 -5.71 -37.00
CA ARG A 450 -10.29 -5.57 -37.13
C ARG A 450 -9.65 -4.96 -35.87
N LEU A 451 -10.26 -3.95 -35.24
CA LEU A 451 -9.73 -3.36 -34.00
C LEU A 451 -9.89 -4.30 -32.79
N THR A 452 -10.96 -5.09 -32.72
CA THR A 452 -11.15 -6.11 -31.67
C THR A 452 -10.14 -7.25 -31.81
N ALA A 453 -9.80 -7.66 -33.05
CA ALA A 453 -8.69 -8.59 -33.29
C ALA A 453 -7.34 -8.00 -32.87
N LEU A 454 -7.07 -6.71 -33.18
CA LEU A 454 -5.86 -6.01 -32.74
C LEU A 454 -5.78 -5.90 -31.21
N ALA A 455 -6.87 -5.50 -30.57
CA ALA A 455 -6.95 -5.39 -29.11
C ALA A 455 -6.73 -6.73 -28.41
N LYS A 456 -7.27 -7.84 -28.96
CA LYS A 456 -6.98 -9.20 -28.45
C LYS A 456 -5.51 -9.58 -28.59
N SER A 457 -4.81 -9.12 -29.62
CA SER A 457 -3.37 -9.37 -29.76
C SER A 457 -2.55 -8.58 -28.72
N PHE A 458 -2.96 -7.36 -28.42
CA PHE A 458 -2.35 -6.50 -27.39
C PHE A 458 -2.64 -6.98 -25.96
N SER A 459 -3.83 -7.51 -25.70
CA SER A 459 -4.20 -8.10 -24.40
C SER A 459 -3.24 -9.23 -23.97
N ARG A 460 -2.79 -10.05 -24.92
CA ARG A 460 -1.79 -11.10 -24.68
C ARG A 460 -0.41 -10.52 -24.32
N ALA A 461 0.02 -9.46 -25.00
CA ALA A 461 1.29 -8.78 -24.69
C ALA A 461 1.28 -8.15 -23.29
N ILE A 462 0.19 -7.43 -22.95
CA ILE A 462 0.02 -6.81 -21.62
C ILE A 462 -0.05 -7.88 -20.52
N SER A 463 -0.75 -8.99 -20.77
CA SER A 463 -0.80 -10.12 -19.82
C SER A 463 0.58 -10.73 -19.57
N LYS A 464 1.48 -10.74 -20.57
CA LYS A 464 2.87 -11.19 -20.42
C LYS A 464 3.71 -10.21 -19.58
N VAL A 465 3.49 -8.91 -19.73
CA VAL A 465 4.11 -7.88 -18.89
C VAL A 465 3.67 -8.04 -17.44
N LEU A 466 2.36 -8.15 -17.20
CA LEU A 466 1.80 -8.44 -15.89
C LEU A 466 2.44 -9.70 -15.32
N GLY A 467 2.45 -10.79 -16.11
CA GLY A 467 3.16 -12.05 -15.89
C GLY A 467 4.59 -11.91 -15.37
N SER A 468 5.39 -11.02 -15.96
CA SER A 468 6.79 -10.77 -15.61
C SER A 468 6.97 -9.82 -14.41
N VAL A 469 6.03 -8.91 -14.16
CA VAL A 469 6.07 -7.98 -13.00
C VAL A 469 5.92 -8.74 -11.67
N HIS A 470 5.38 -9.95 -11.69
CA HIS A 470 5.27 -10.84 -10.52
C HIS A 470 6.62 -11.30 -9.93
N GLY A 471 7.69 -11.34 -10.74
CA GLY A 471 9.02 -11.81 -10.33
C GLY A 471 9.78 -10.85 -9.42
N THR A 472 9.19 -9.69 -9.10
CA THR A 472 9.84 -8.70 -8.23
C THR A 472 9.98 -9.29 -6.82
N GLN A 473 11.20 -9.71 -6.47
CA GLN A 473 11.52 -10.21 -5.14
C GLN A 473 11.15 -9.12 -4.12
N ALA A 474 10.39 -9.50 -3.09
CA ALA A 474 10.11 -8.62 -1.96
C ALA A 474 11.43 -8.14 -1.29
N GLY A 475 12.53 -8.87 -1.52
CA GLY A 475 13.84 -8.68 -0.92
C GLY A 475 14.67 -7.46 -1.34
N ARG A 476 14.31 -6.62 -2.32
CA ARG A 476 15.09 -5.38 -2.55
C ARG A 476 14.71 -4.27 -1.58
N CYS A 477 13.41 -4.03 -1.40
CA CYS A 477 12.95 -3.13 -0.35
C CYS A 477 13.04 -3.82 1.02
N ILE A 478 12.76 -5.12 1.15
CA ILE A 478 12.93 -5.87 2.41
C ILE A 478 14.40 -6.19 2.76
N ARG A 479 15.38 -5.96 1.87
CA ARG A 479 16.80 -5.88 2.30
C ARG A 479 17.03 -4.72 3.27
N THR A 480 16.08 -3.79 3.36
CA THR A 480 15.99 -2.85 4.48
C THR A 480 15.49 -3.47 5.79
N ARG A 481 15.29 -4.79 5.95
CA ARG A 481 15.31 -5.37 7.31
C ARG A 481 16.69 -5.17 7.96
N HIS A 482 17.76 -5.18 7.16
CA HIS A 482 19.09 -4.77 7.63
C HIS A 482 19.22 -3.24 7.75
N LEU A 483 18.49 -2.44 6.97
CA LEU A 483 18.47 -0.96 7.11
C LEU A 483 17.52 -0.44 8.19
N PHE A 484 16.49 -1.17 8.57
CA PHE A 484 15.70 -0.90 9.78
C PHE A 484 16.58 -1.08 11.00
N ARG A 485 17.45 -2.09 11.01
CA ARG A 485 18.49 -2.24 12.03
C ARG A 485 19.63 -1.21 11.93
N SER A 486 19.98 -0.72 10.73
CA SER A 486 21.11 0.22 10.58
C SER A 486 20.74 1.71 10.50
N HIS A 487 19.46 2.06 10.40
CA HIS A 487 18.95 3.44 10.48
C HIS A 487 17.94 3.68 11.61
N ALA A 488 17.43 2.62 12.26
CA ALA A 488 16.72 2.71 13.53
C ALA A 488 17.39 1.75 14.53
N ALA A 489 18.61 2.11 14.93
CA ALA A 489 19.16 1.61 16.19
C ALA A 489 18.52 2.41 17.32
N ASP A 490 17.35 1.98 17.79
CA ASP A 490 16.93 2.19 19.18
C ASP A 490 15.85 1.16 19.61
N PRO A 491 15.86 0.71 20.89
CA PRO A 491 15.13 -0.47 21.34
C PRO A 491 13.84 -0.09 22.06
N ALA A 492 12.71 -0.60 21.58
CA ALA A 492 11.48 -0.66 22.36
C ALA A 492 10.66 -1.87 21.91
N ASP A 493 11.12 -3.05 22.29
CA ASP A 493 10.28 -4.24 22.42
C ASP A 493 10.85 -5.05 23.60
N GLY A 494 10.50 -4.61 24.80
CA GLY A 494 10.75 -5.29 26.06
C GLY A 494 9.41 -5.70 26.69
N ASN A 495 9.19 -7.01 26.75
CA ASN A 495 8.32 -7.74 27.66
C ASN A 495 6.86 -7.28 27.84
N PHE A 496 5.97 -7.98 27.14
CA PHE A 496 4.62 -8.26 27.66
C PHE A 496 4.56 -9.73 28.09
N ASP A 497 5.18 -10.05 29.22
CA ASP A 497 5.03 -11.37 29.84
C ASP A 497 3.78 -11.39 30.74
N ARG A 498 2.78 -12.15 30.29
CA ARG A 498 1.69 -12.64 31.12
C ARG A 498 2.20 -13.83 31.93
N SER A 499 2.50 -13.63 33.21
CA SER A 499 2.46 -14.73 34.18
C SER A 499 2.27 -14.19 35.60
N GLY A 500 1.02 -14.01 36.00
CA GLY A 500 0.65 -13.94 37.41
C GLY A 500 0.49 -15.36 37.95
N THR A 501 1.47 -15.84 38.70
CA THR A 501 1.31 -16.99 39.61
C THR A 501 1.97 -16.66 40.94
N ALA A 502 1.13 -16.37 41.92
CA ALA A 502 1.50 -16.24 43.31
C ALA A 502 2.12 -17.56 43.83
N ARG A 503 3.27 -17.45 44.49
CA ARG A 503 3.77 -18.47 45.42
C ARG A 503 4.17 -17.79 46.72
N HIS A 504 3.35 -18.01 47.74
CA HIS A 504 3.75 -17.92 49.13
C HIS A 504 4.85 -18.96 49.39
N SER A 505 5.95 -18.54 50.03
CA SER A 505 6.82 -19.44 50.78
C SER A 505 7.03 -18.88 52.18
N SER A 506 6.38 -19.56 53.12
CA SER A 506 6.75 -19.64 54.53
C SER A 506 8.22 -20.06 54.68
N ALA A 507 8.98 -19.34 55.49
CA ALA A 507 10.24 -19.80 56.05
C ALA A 507 10.06 -19.89 57.57
N HIS A 508 10.11 -21.12 58.07
CA HIS A 508 10.26 -21.48 59.47
C HIS A 508 11.51 -22.36 59.52
N ASP A 509 12.49 -21.92 60.30
CA ASP A 509 13.61 -22.65 60.92
C ASP A 509 14.32 -21.53 61.71
N GLY A 510 14.61 -21.59 63.01
CA GLY A 510 14.74 -22.68 63.95
C GLY A 510 15.89 -22.28 64.88
N VAL A 511 15.57 -21.67 66.03
CA VAL A 511 16.20 -21.78 67.36
C VAL A 511 15.13 -21.38 68.37
#